data_AF-A0AAU6TP97-F1
#
_entry.id   AF-A0AAU6TP97-F1
#
_cell.length_a   1.000
_cell.length_b   1.000
_cell.length_c   1.000
_cell.angle_alpha   90.00
_cell.angle_beta   90.00
_cell.angle_gamma   90.00
#
_symmetry.space_group_name_H-M   'P 1'
#
loop_
_entity.id
_entity.type
_entity.pdbx_description
1 polymer ?
#
loop_
_entity_poly.entity_id
_entity_poly.type
_entity_poly.pdbx_seq_one_letter_code
_entity_poly.pdbx_strand_id
1 'polypeptide(L)'
;MFIKTKEILESSESMLLGFSINRSLLKPVQRLFIYPLVFLKVGFGDFTKPMAVWSFTSFGLFVILAMLSSSIEMSQDIFLILFNICIWGILLLTTFSTPSSYAFYGATEASIKKIVGILDENQVQSRSDIELLESNLEKVEQRIDDRVKFYKWIIGAFWGGYLLMLNLQLRLLSLSGQKLEEEFINSRFEEFSYVVLFTAFALLAMISYKRASNMLIANLQYACVDQKARYPTA
;
A
#
# COMPACT_ATOMS: atom_id res chain seq x y z
N MET A 1 16.00 25.20 7.37
CA MET A 1 15.59 23.78 7.47
C MET A 1 14.72 23.26 6.34
N PHE A 2 13.71 24.00 5.87
CA PHE A 2 12.83 23.53 4.79
C PHE A 2 13.55 22.95 3.54
N ILE A 3 14.57 23.65 3.02
CA ILE A 3 15.34 23.19 1.85
C ILE A 3 16.09 21.89 2.16
N LYS A 4 16.75 21.80 3.33
CA LYS A 4 17.44 20.59 3.78
C LYS A 4 16.46 19.41 3.90
N THR A 5 15.27 19.62 4.46
CA THR A 5 14.23 18.58 4.53
C THR A 5 13.84 18.08 3.15
N LYS A 6 13.69 18.99 2.17
CA LYS A 6 13.42 18.59 0.78
C LYS A 6 14.56 17.74 0.23
N GLU A 7 15.82 18.13 0.41
CA GLU A 7 16.99 17.40 -0.10
C GLU A 7 17.16 16.02 0.55
N ILE A 8 16.90 15.92 1.87
CA ILE A 8 16.89 14.66 2.61
C ILE A 8 15.79 13.75 2.09
N LEU A 9 14.56 14.25 1.97
CA LEU A 9 13.42 13.49 1.46
C LEU A 9 13.70 12.97 0.06
N GLU A 10 14.18 13.84 -0.82
CA GLU A 10 14.54 13.53 -2.19
C GLU A 10 15.63 12.45 -2.31
N SER A 11 16.61 12.47 -1.40
CA SER A 11 17.73 11.53 -1.37
C SER A 11 17.29 10.18 -0.79
N SER A 12 16.48 10.20 0.27
CA SER A 12 15.87 9.01 0.86
C SER A 12 14.90 8.32 -0.10
N GLU A 13 14.13 9.08 -0.89
CA GLU A 13 13.30 8.55 -1.99
C GLU A 13 14.15 7.83 -3.04
N SER A 14 15.21 8.50 -3.55
CA SER A 14 16.11 7.88 -4.53
C SER A 14 16.71 6.58 -3.99
N MET A 15 17.14 6.58 -2.72
CA MET A 15 17.71 5.39 -2.05
C MET A 15 16.69 4.26 -1.91
N LEU A 16 15.47 4.57 -1.47
CA LEU A 16 14.37 3.60 -1.33
C LEU A 16 14.02 2.94 -2.66
N LEU A 17 14.09 3.71 -3.74
CA LEU A 17 13.78 3.26 -5.10
C LEU A 17 14.97 2.57 -5.80
N GLY A 18 16.15 2.52 -5.17
CA GLY A 18 17.35 1.92 -5.75
C GLY A 18 18.05 2.78 -6.82
N PHE A 19 17.75 4.09 -6.88
CA PHE A 19 18.43 5.04 -7.76
C PHE A 19 19.59 5.74 -7.07
N SER A 20 20.54 6.26 -7.87
CA SER A 20 21.68 7.02 -7.34
C SER A 20 21.24 8.32 -6.66
N ILE A 21 21.83 8.62 -5.50
CA ILE A 21 21.56 9.85 -4.73
C ILE A 21 22.11 11.10 -5.45
N ASN A 22 23.18 10.97 -6.25
CA ASN A 22 23.80 12.08 -6.99
C ASN A 22 22.86 12.77 -7.99
N ARG A 23 22.93 14.10 -8.11
CA ARG A 23 22.14 14.89 -9.07
C ARG A 23 22.58 14.54 -10.50
N SER A 24 21.66 13.98 -11.29
CA SER A 24 21.82 13.75 -12.73
C SER A 24 20.82 14.62 -13.49
N LEU A 25 21.19 15.08 -14.68
CA LEU A 25 20.32 15.86 -15.58
C LEU A 25 19.03 15.11 -15.95
N LEU A 26 19.04 13.78 -15.89
CA LEU A 26 17.88 12.94 -16.17
C LEU A 26 16.92 12.82 -14.98
N LYS A 27 17.31 13.24 -13.77
CA LYS A 27 16.48 13.07 -12.56
C LYS A 27 15.09 13.70 -12.65
N PRO A 28 14.88 14.89 -13.23
CA PRO A 28 13.53 15.46 -13.34
C PRO A 28 12.59 14.57 -14.16
N VAL A 29 13.07 14.02 -15.27
CA VAL A 29 12.31 13.11 -16.13
C VAL A 29 12.06 11.78 -15.42
N GLN A 30 13.08 11.23 -14.76
CA GLN A 30 12.94 10.01 -13.96
C GLN A 30 11.94 10.19 -12.82
N ARG A 31 11.96 11.32 -12.12
CA ARG A 31 11.02 11.65 -11.03
C ARG A 31 9.57 11.75 -11.52
N LEU A 32 9.37 12.20 -12.75
CA LEU A 32 8.03 12.35 -13.32
C LEU A 32 7.45 11.02 -13.81
N PHE A 33 8.25 10.21 -14.51
CA PHE A 33 7.74 9.02 -15.21
C PHE A 33 8.13 7.68 -14.56
N ILE A 34 9.32 7.58 -13.99
CA ILE A 34 9.86 6.30 -13.50
C ILE A 34 9.61 6.14 -12.01
N TYR A 35 9.89 7.17 -11.21
CA TYR A 35 9.77 7.12 -9.75
C TYR A 35 8.37 6.72 -9.30
N PRO A 36 7.27 7.27 -9.86
CA PRO A 36 5.93 6.87 -9.42
C PRO A 36 5.68 5.38 -9.65
N LEU A 37 6.09 4.81 -10.79
CA LEU A 37 5.91 3.40 -11.09
C LEU A 37 6.72 2.49 -10.15
N VAL A 38 7.99 2.84 -9.91
CA VAL A 38 8.85 2.07 -9.00
C VAL A 38 8.36 2.22 -7.55
N PHE A 39 7.86 3.39 -7.17
CA PHE A 39 7.31 3.65 -5.83
C PHE A 39 6.04 2.82 -5.59
N LEU A 40 5.15 2.73 -6.59
CA LEU A 40 4.01 1.82 -6.55
C LEU A 40 4.45 0.36 -6.44
N LYS A 41 5.50 -0.06 -7.16
CA LYS A 41 6.04 -1.41 -7.05
C LYS A 41 6.55 -1.73 -5.64
N VAL A 42 7.29 -0.81 -5.01
CA VAL A 42 7.77 -0.96 -3.63
C VAL A 42 6.59 -1.12 -2.67
N GLY A 43 5.59 -0.24 -2.78
CA GLY A 43 4.41 -0.29 -1.93
C GLY A 43 3.52 -1.52 -2.17
N PHE A 44 3.42 -2.00 -3.41
CA PHE A 44 2.74 -3.24 -3.74
C PHE A 44 3.45 -4.45 -3.12
N GLY A 45 4.78 -4.50 -3.21
CA GLY A 45 5.58 -5.54 -2.56
C GLY A 45 5.29 -5.62 -1.07
N ASP A 46 5.26 -4.49 -0.37
CA ASP A 46 4.91 -4.45 1.06
C ASP A 46 3.45 -4.86 1.32
N PHE A 47 2.50 -4.38 0.50
CA PHE A 47 1.08 -4.74 0.58
C PHE A 47 0.83 -6.25 0.42
N THR A 48 1.61 -6.94 -0.41
CA THR A 48 1.47 -8.38 -0.66
C THR A 48 2.12 -9.28 0.40
N LYS A 49 2.90 -8.74 1.35
CA LYS A 49 3.55 -9.57 2.39
C LYS A 49 2.58 -10.40 3.22
N PRO A 50 1.46 -9.85 3.75
CA PRO A 50 0.47 -10.64 4.46
C PRO A 50 -0.17 -11.72 3.58
N MET A 51 -0.33 -11.46 2.28
CA MET A 51 -0.85 -12.46 1.34
C MET A 51 0.13 -13.60 1.12
N ALA A 52 1.43 -13.33 1.06
CA ALA A 52 2.45 -14.37 0.99
C ALA A 52 2.43 -15.26 2.26
N VAL A 53 2.32 -14.65 3.45
CA VAL A 53 2.18 -15.38 4.71
C VAL A 53 0.92 -16.24 4.70
N TRP A 54 -0.24 -15.65 4.35
CA TRP A 54 -1.50 -16.37 4.22
C TRP A 54 -1.39 -17.55 3.27
N SER A 55 -0.92 -17.34 2.04
CA SER A 55 -0.80 -18.39 1.02
C SER A 55 0.12 -19.52 1.48
N PHE A 56 1.28 -19.19 2.07
CA PHE A 56 2.22 -20.19 2.55
C PHE A 56 1.67 -21.00 3.73
N THR A 57 1.06 -20.33 4.70
CA THR A 57 0.46 -20.99 5.87
C THR A 57 -0.75 -21.84 5.49
N SER A 58 -1.65 -21.33 4.64
CA SER A 58 -2.80 -22.09 4.14
C SER A 58 -2.36 -23.29 3.32
N PHE A 59 -1.33 -23.17 2.46
CA PHE A 59 -0.80 -24.29 1.71
C PHE A 59 -0.18 -25.36 2.62
N GLY A 60 0.62 -24.95 3.62
CA GLY A 60 1.20 -25.89 4.58
C GLY A 60 0.13 -26.67 5.36
N LEU A 61 -0.90 -25.97 5.86
CA LEU A 61 -2.03 -26.61 6.55
C LEU A 61 -2.85 -27.51 5.62
N PHE A 62 -3.00 -27.13 4.36
CA PHE A 62 -3.68 -27.96 3.37
C PHE A 62 -2.93 -29.28 3.12
N VAL A 63 -1.60 -29.24 2.98
CA VAL A 63 -0.77 -30.45 2.84
C VAL A 63 -0.94 -31.37 4.05
N ILE A 64 -0.92 -30.81 5.26
CA ILE A 64 -1.14 -31.58 6.50
C ILE A 64 -2.54 -32.20 6.52
N LEU A 65 -3.57 -31.43 6.16
CA LEU A 65 -4.95 -31.91 6.09
C LEU A 65 -5.11 -33.05 5.07
N ALA A 66 -4.49 -32.92 3.90
CA ALA A 66 -4.54 -33.95 2.85
C ALA A 66 -3.88 -35.26 3.32
N MET A 67 -2.72 -35.18 3.99
CA MET A 67 -2.04 -36.35 4.55
C MET A 67 -2.90 -37.03 5.64
N LEU A 68 -3.46 -36.26 6.58
CA LEU A 68 -4.32 -36.78 7.64
C LEU A 68 -5.60 -37.41 7.09
N SER A 69 -6.23 -36.76 6.11
CA SER A 69 -7.45 -37.27 5.47
C SER A 69 -7.22 -38.63 4.82
N SER A 70 -6.04 -38.84 4.23
CA SER A 70 -5.69 -40.13 3.62
C SER A 70 -5.43 -41.24 4.64
N SER A 71 -5.04 -40.89 5.87
CA SER A 71 -4.70 -41.86 6.92
C SER A 71 -5.89 -42.24 7.81
N ILE A 72 -6.93 -41.40 7.90
CA ILE A 72 -8.04 -41.55 8.86
C ILE A 72 -9.37 -41.87 8.14
N GLU A 73 -9.38 -42.08 6.82
CA GLU A 73 -10.60 -42.28 6.01
C GLU A 73 -11.67 -41.22 6.32
N MET A 74 -11.25 -39.96 6.35
CA MET A 74 -12.09 -38.86 6.79
C MET A 74 -13.27 -38.63 5.83
N SER A 75 -14.47 -38.37 6.36
CA SER A 75 -15.64 -38.09 5.53
C SER A 75 -15.50 -36.79 4.74
N GLN A 76 -16.12 -36.74 3.56
CA GLN A 76 -15.99 -35.62 2.63
C GLN A 76 -16.50 -34.29 3.21
N ASP A 77 -17.57 -34.33 4.03
CA ASP A 77 -18.13 -33.14 4.66
C ASP A 77 -17.15 -32.52 5.68
N ILE A 78 -16.52 -33.36 6.50
CA ILE A 78 -15.52 -32.91 7.49
C ILE A 78 -14.30 -32.34 6.76
N PHE A 79 -13.87 -32.97 5.66
CA PHE A 79 -12.77 -32.47 4.84
C PHE A 79 -13.06 -31.08 4.28
N LEU A 80 -14.25 -30.85 3.72
CA LEU A 80 -14.64 -29.55 3.17
C LEU A 80 -14.70 -28.46 4.24
N ILE A 81 -15.18 -28.77 5.45
CA ILE A 81 -15.19 -27.82 6.56
C ILE A 81 -13.76 -27.44 6.95
N LEU A 82 -12.89 -28.41 7.17
CA LEU A 82 -11.49 -28.18 7.56
C LEU A 82 -10.72 -27.45 6.45
N PHE A 83 -10.99 -27.77 5.19
CA PHE A 83 -10.42 -27.07 4.03
C PHE A 83 -10.78 -25.59 4.05
N ASN A 84 -12.06 -25.26 4.25
CA ASN A 84 -12.51 -23.87 4.34
C ASN A 84 -11.86 -23.14 5.53
N ILE A 85 -11.70 -23.81 6.68
CA ILE A 85 -11.01 -23.24 7.83
C ILE A 85 -9.53 -22.94 7.51
N CYS A 86 -8.85 -23.84 6.80
CA CYS A 86 -7.45 -23.65 6.40
C CYS A 86 -7.25 -22.43 5.47
N ILE A 87 -8.26 -22.07 4.68
CA ILE A 87 -8.20 -20.92 3.77
C ILE A 87 -8.69 -19.66 4.49
N TRP A 88 -9.95 -19.66 4.94
CA TRP A 88 -10.62 -18.47 5.46
C TRP A 88 -10.22 -18.14 6.89
N GLY A 89 -10.00 -19.15 7.73
CA GLY A 89 -9.51 -18.96 9.09
C GLY A 89 -8.14 -18.29 9.10
N ILE A 90 -7.23 -18.76 8.23
CA ILE A 90 -5.89 -18.17 8.10
C ILE A 90 -5.94 -16.79 7.45
N LEU A 91 -6.84 -16.56 6.49
CA LEU A 91 -7.03 -15.22 5.92
C LEU A 91 -7.46 -14.22 7.00
N LEU A 92 -8.39 -14.61 7.88
CA LEU A 92 -8.83 -13.79 8.99
C LEU A 92 -7.67 -13.51 9.95
N LEU A 93 -6.95 -14.54 10.39
CA LEU A 93 -5.82 -14.40 11.32
C LEU A 93 -4.68 -13.53 10.76
N THR A 94 -4.38 -13.65 9.48
CA THR A 94 -3.34 -12.84 8.81
C THR A 94 -3.78 -11.38 8.62
N THR A 95 -5.05 -11.16 8.29
CA THR A 95 -5.63 -9.81 8.16
C THR A 95 -5.63 -9.05 9.49
N PHE A 96 -5.90 -9.75 10.60
CA PHE A 96 -5.91 -9.20 11.95
C PHE A 96 -4.64 -9.55 12.74
N SER A 97 -3.50 -9.71 12.04
CA SER A 97 -2.21 -9.95 12.69
C SER A 97 -1.85 -8.84 13.67
N THR A 98 -1.05 -9.15 14.69
CA THR A 98 -0.68 -8.18 15.73
C THR A 98 0.33 -7.15 15.20
N PRO A 99 0.33 -5.91 15.73
CA PRO A 99 1.29 -4.88 15.32
C PRO A 99 2.75 -5.30 15.38
N SER A 100 3.14 -6.11 16.36
CA SER A 100 4.50 -6.66 16.46
C SER A 100 4.94 -7.45 15.22
N SER A 101 3.99 -8.04 14.48
CA SER A 101 4.27 -8.82 13.28
C SER A 101 4.49 -7.96 12.04
N TYR A 102 3.94 -6.74 11.99
CA TYR A 102 3.97 -5.89 10.77
C TYR A 102 4.52 -4.47 10.99
N ALA A 103 4.71 -4.00 12.22
CA ALA A 103 5.05 -2.60 12.53
C ALA A 103 6.39 -2.16 11.92
N PHE A 104 7.32 -3.10 11.76
CA PHE A 104 8.63 -2.85 11.16
C PHE A 104 8.69 -3.23 9.68
N TYR A 105 7.56 -3.56 9.04
CA TYR A 105 7.55 -3.87 7.62
C TYR A 105 8.01 -2.66 6.82
N GLY A 106 9.11 -2.85 6.09
CA GLY A 106 9.71 -1.83 5.24
C GLY A 106 10.74 -0.93 5.94
N ALA A 107 10.88 -1.00 7.27
CA ALA A 107 11.96 -0.34 8.00
C ALA A 107 13.02 -1.39 8.40
N THR A 108 14.15 -1.41 7.69
CA THR A 108 15.26 -2.31 7.99
C THR A 108 16.41 -1.54 8.61
N GLU A 109 17.22 -2.19 9.45
CA GLU A 109 18.40 -1.56 10.03
C GLU A 109 19.36 -1.02 8.94
N ALA A 110 19.48 -1.74 7.81
CA ALA A 110 20.28 -1.29 6.68
C ALA A 110 19.73 -0.04 5.99
N SER A 111 18.40 0.09 5.85
CA SER A 111 17.78 1.30 5.29
C SER A 111 17.89 2.48 6.24
N ILE A 112 17.70 2.26 7.54
CA ILE A 112 17.86 3.28 8.58
C ILE A 112 19.31 3.80 8.59
N LYS A 113 20.31 2.92 8.65
CA LYS A 113 21.74 3.31 8.63
C LYS A 113 22.11 4.14 7.41
N LYS A 114 21.57 3.82 6.23
CA LYS A 114 21.79 4.60 5.00
C LYS A 114 21.16 5.99 5.08
N ILE A 115 19.95 6.10 5.62
CA ILE A 115 19.30 7.40 5.80
C ILE A 115 20.05 8.23 6.85
N VAL A 116 20.55 7.61 7.91
CA VAL A 116 21.41 8.31 8.86
C VAL A 116 22.65 8.89 8.16
N GLY A 117 23.27 8.15 7.23
CA GLY A 117 24.34 8.70 6.39
C GLY A 117 23.90 9.93 5.57
N ILE A 118 22.69 9.93 5.03
CA ILE A 118 22.11 11.10 4.34
C ILE A 118 21.91 12.28 5.31
N LEU A 119 21.49 12.03 6.54
CA LEU A 119 21.36 13.08 7.58
C LEU A 119 22.73 13.69 7.92
N ASP A 120 23.76 12.86 8.05
CA ASP A 120 25.14 13.29 8.28
C ASP A 120 25.67 14.15 7.12
N GLU A 121 25.45 13.73 5.87
CA GLU A 121 25.82 14.49 4.66
C GLU A 121 25.12 15.86 4.60
N ASN A 122 23.89 15.97 5.12
CA ASN A 122 23.12 17.22 5.17
C ASN A 122 23.38 18.05 6.45
N GLN A 123 24.36 17.64 7.27
CA GLN A 123 24.75 18.29 8.51
C GLN A 123 23.58 18.45 9.49
N VAL A 124 22.76 17.40 9.65
CA VAL A 124 21.69 17.34 10.65
C VAL A 124 22.22 16.57 11.86
N GLN A 125 22.93 17.29 12.73
CA GLN A 125 23.65 16.69 13.88
C GLN A 125 23.22 17.28 15.22
N SER A 126 22.59 18.46 15.24
CA SER A 126 22.08 19.05 16.48
C SER A 126 20.69 18.50 16.81
N ARG A 127 20.38 18.37 18.10
CA ARG A 127 19.04 17.96 18.55
C ARG A 127 17.94 18.88 18.03
N SER A 128 18.20 20.20 18.01
CA SER A 128 17.28 21.18 17.44
C SER A 128 17.05 20.98 15.94
N ASP A 129 18.08 20.61 15.19
CA ASP A 129 17.93 20.32 13.75
C ASP A 129 17.07 19.07 13.53
N ILE A 130 17.27 18.04 14.35
CA ILE A 130 16.49 16.80 14.25
C ILE A 130 15.03 17.05 14.62
N GLU A 131 14.75 17.81 15.68
CA GLU A 131 13.37 18.17 16.08
C GLU A 131 12.67 19.03 15.02
N LEU A 132 13.39 19.96 14.39
CA LEU A 132 12.87 20.73 13.25
C LEU A 132 12.62 19.86 12.01
N LEU A 133 13.46 18.84 11.78
CA LEU A 133 13.27 17.87 10.70
C LEU A 133 12.03 17.02 10.96
N GLU A 134 11.86 16.47 12.17
CA GLU A 134 10.68 15.70 12.57
C GLU A 134 9.40 16.50 12.39
N SER A 135 9.36 17.75 12.85
CA SER A 135 8.19 18.62 12.66
C SER A 135 7.87 18.88 11.17
N ASN A 136 8.89 18.97 10.31
CA ASN A 136 8.65 19.08 8.88
C ASN A 136 8.17 17.75 8.28
N LEU A 137 8.67 16.61 8.75
CA LEU A 137 8.24 15.28 8.30
C LEU A 137 6.78 15.02 8.67
N GLU A 138 6.32 15.43 9.86
CA GLU A 138 4.90 15.36 10.24
C GLU A 138 4.01 16.14 9.27
N LYS A 139 4.43 17.35 8.87
CA LYS A 139 3.69 18.14 7.87
C LYS A 139 3.69 17.50 6.49
N VAL A 140 4.77 16.80 6.12
CA VAL A 140 4.85 16.04 4.87
C VAL A 140 3.91 14.83 4.93
N GLU A 141 3.89 14.10 6.04
CA GLU A 141 2.99 12.98 6.29
C GLU A 141 1.51 13.40 6.18
N GLN A 142 1.14 14.52 6.82
CA GLN A 142 -0.21 15.08 6.71
C GLN A 142 -0.60 15.38 5.26
N ARG A 143 0.31 15.96 4.46
CA ARG A 143 0.06 16.23 3.03
C ARG A 143 -0.10 14.95 2.21
N ILE A 144 0.65 13.90 2.53
CA ILE A 144 0.52 12.58 1.90
C ILE A 144 -0.87 12.00 2.22
N ASP A 145 -1.28 12.05 3.48
CA ASP A 145 -2.59 11.56 3.91
C ASP A 145 -3.74 12.31 3.27
N ASP A 146 -3.65 13.63 3.16
CA ASP A 146 -4.67 14.44 2.48
C ASP A 146 -4.75 14.12 0.99
N ARG A 147 -3.61 13.84 0.33
CA ARG A 147 -3.59 13.38 -1.06
C ARG A 147 -4.27 12.00 -1.21
N VAL A 148 -4.05 11.08 -0.27
CA VAL A 148 -4.72 9.78 -0.25
C VAL A 148 -6.22 9.94 -0.02
N LYS A 149 -6.66 10.82 0.90
CA LYS A 149 -8.09 11.14 1.10
C LYS A 149 -8.70 11.70 -0.18
N PHE A 150 -7.99 12.60 -0.87
CA PHE A 150 -8.44 13.15 -2.15
C PHE A 150 -8.64 12.06 -3.21
N TYR A 151 -7.75 11.08 -3.31
CA TYR A 151 -7.94 9.94 -4.22
C TYR A 151 -9.17 9.08 -3.86
N LYS A 152 -9.44 8.85 -2.57
CA LYS A 152 -10.68 8.18 -2.14
C LYS A 152 -11.92 8.95 -2.59
N TRP A 153 -11.90 10.28 -2.47
CA TRP A 153 -12.99 11.13 -2.94
C TRP A 153 -13.18 11.05 -4.45
N ILE A 154 -12.11 11.03 -5.25
CA ILE A 154 -12.21 10.84 -6.71
C ILE A 154 -12.87 9.50 -7.04
N ILE A 155 -12.40 8.40 -6.41
CA ILE A 155 -12.97 7.07 -6.64
C ILE A 155 -14.45 7.06 -6.24
N GLY A 156 -14.79 7.62 -5.07
CA GLY A 156 -16.18 7.73 -4.61
C GLY A 156 -17.06 8.59 -5.52
N ALA A 157 -16.55 9.71 -6.02
CA ALA A 157 -17.27 10.58 -6.95
C ALA A 157 -17.50 9.90 -8.30
N PHE A 158 -16.52 9.13 -8.79
CA PHE A 158 -16.67 8.32 -10.00
C PHE A 158 -17.78 7.27 -9.85
N TRP A 159 -17.80 6.55 -8.73
CA TRP A 159 -18.88 5.62 -8.40
C TRP A 159 -20.24 6.31 -8.27
N GLY A 160 -20.29 7.46 -7.60
CA GLY A 160 -21.51 8.26 -7.48
C GLY A 160 -22.06 8.68 -8.84
N GLY A 161 -21.19 9.16 -9.73
CA GLY A 161 -21.54 9.53 -11.10
C GLY A 161 -22.02 8.34 -11.93
N TYR A 162 -21.32 7.20 -11.83
CA TYR A 162 -21.71 5.97 -12.51
C TYR A 162 -23.09 5.47 -12.07
N LEU A 163 -23.33 5.36 -10.75
CA LEU A 163 -24.61 4.92 -10.19
C LEU A 163 -25.75 5.88 -10.54
N LEU A 164 -25.49 7.19 -10.55
CA LEU A 164 -26.47 8.19 -10.95
C LEU A 164 -26.85 8.04 -12.43
N MET A 165 -25.87 7.85 -13.32
CA MET A 165 -26.13 7.62 -14.75
C MET A 165 -26.92 6.33 -14.98
N LEU A 166 -26.53 5.24 -14.32
CA LEU A 166 -27.24 3.97 -14.40
C LEU A 166 -28.69 4.11 -13.90
N ASN A 167 -28.90 4.82 -12.79
CA ASN A 167 -30.24 5.09 -12.27
C ASN A 167 -31.10 5.91 -13.26
N LEU A 168 -30.53 6.97 -13.85
CA LEU A 168 -31.23 7.78 -14.85
C LEU A 168 -31.62 6.97 -16.08
N GLN A 169 -30.72 6.13 -16.60
CA GLN A 169 -31.01 5.26 -17.75
C GLN A 169 -32.13 4.27 -17.44
N LEU A 170 -32.09 3.60 -16.29
CA LEU A 170 -33.15 2.69 -15.86
C LEU A 170 -34.50 3.40 -15.71
N ARG A 171 -34.49 4.63 -15.19
CA ARG A 171 -35.71 5.45 -15.07
C ARG A 171 -36.27 5.85 -16.43
N LEU A 172 -35.42 6.22 -17.38
CA LEU A 172 -35.84 6.57 -18.75
C LEU A 172 -36.43 5.36 -19.49
N LEU A 173 -35.81 4.19 -19.35
CA LEU A 173 -36.34 2.92 -19.89
C LEU A 173 -37.68 2.54 -19.27
N SER A 174 -37.82 2.70 -17.95
CA SER A 174 -39.10 2.47 -17.28
C SER A 174 -40.20 3.41 -17.78
N LEU A 175 -39.87 4.66 -18.14
CA LEU A 175 -40.82 5.63 -18.68
C LEU A 175 -41.17 5.37 -20.15
N SER A 176 -40.28 4.76 -20.93
CA SER A 176 -40.53 4.44 -22.34
C SER A 176 -41.44 3.21 -22.53
N GLY A 177 -41.73 2.46 -21.46
CA GLY A 177 -42.56 1.26 -21.50
C GLY A 177 -41.93 0.09 -22.28
N GLN A 178 -40.67 0.21 -22.67
CA GLN A 178 -39.92 -0.86 -23.31
C GLN A 178 -39.61 -1.96 -22.29
N LYS A 179 -39.74 -3.22 -22.71
CA LYS A 179 -39.26 -4.35 -21.91
C LYS A 179 -37.74 -4.30 -21.86
N LEU A 180 -37.17 -4.66 -20.71
CA LEU A 180 -35.74 -4.88 -20.59
C LEU A 180 -35.35 -6.07 -21.47
N GLU A 181 -34.63 -5.79 -22.55
CA GLU A 181 -34.04 -6.82 -23.40
C GLU A 181 -32.82 -7.44 -22.71
N GLU A 182 -32.58 -8.74 -22.89
CA GLU A 182 -31.43 -9.44 -22.30
C GLU A 182 -30.09 -8.82 -22.74
N GLU A 183 -30.02 -8.30 -23.97
CA GLU A 183 -28.84 -7.61 -24.50
C GLU A 183 -28.52 -6.33 -23.72
N PHE A 184 -29.54 -5.59 -23.27
CA PHE A 184 -29.37 -4.43 -22.41
C PHE A 184 -28.81 -4.82 -21.02
N ILE A 185 -29.32 -5.91 -20.44
CA ILE A 185 -28.85 -6.37 -19.12
C ILE A 185 -27.39 -6.84 -19.21
N ASN A 186 -27.05 -7.63 -20.23
CA ASN A 186 -25.70 -8.17 -20.42
C ASN A 186 -24.67 -7.05 -20.67
N SER A 187 -24.99 -6.08 -21.52
CA SER A 187 -24.10 -4.94 -21.77
C SER A 187 -23.86 -4.11 -20.51
N ARG A 188 -24.88 -3.86 -19.68
CA ARG A 188 -24.72 -3.15 -18.40
C ARG A 188 -23.92 -3.95 -17.37
N PHE A 189 -24.07 -5.27 -17.36
CA PHE A 189 -23.26 -6.13 -16.50
C PHE A 189 -21.78 -6.12 -16.91
N GLU A 190 -21.50 -6.10 -18.21
CA GLU A 190 -20.13 -5.98 -18.74
C GLU A 190 -19.51 -4.62 -18.35
N GLU A 191 -20.23 -3.52 -18.58
CA GLU A 191 -19.83 -2.17 -18.15
C GLU A 191 -19.55 -2.11 -16.65
N PHE A 192 -20.44 -2.68 -15.83
CA PHE A 192 -20.27 -2.76 -14.38
C PHE A 192 -18.99 -3.53 -14.01
N SER A 193 -18.73 -4.64 -14.69
CA SER A 193 -17.53 -5.47 -14.47
C SER A 193 -16.26 -4.69 -14.78
N TYR A 194 -16.22 -3.91 -15.87
CA TYR A 194 -15.10 -3.01 -16.17
C TYR A 194 -14.93 -1.94 -15.09
N VAL A 195 -16.02 -1.30 -14.65
CA VAL A 195 -15.97 -0.27 -13.59
C VAL A 195 -15.41 -0.84 -12.28
N VAL A 196 -15.84 -2.04 -11.89
CA VAL A 196 -15.31 -2.75 -10.73
C VAL A 196 -13.81 -3.04 -10.89
N LEU A 197 -13.40 -3.55 -12.05
CA LEU A 197 -12.00 -3.86 -12.33
C LEU A 197 -11.11 -2.61 -12.28
N PHE A 198 -11.52 -1.51 -12.94
CA PHE A 198 -10.79 -0.24 -12.89
C PHE A 198 -10.73 0.34 -11.48
N THR A 199 -11.82 0.21 -10.72
CA THR A 199 -11.84 0.60 -9.30
C THR A 199 -10.84 -0.21 -8.49
N ALA A 200 -10.78 -1.52 -8.70
CA ALA A 200 -9.83 -2.39 -8.01
C ALA A 200 -8.38 -1.97 -8.31
N PHE A 201 -8.05 -1.68 -9.59
CA PHE A 201 -6.73 -1.16 -9.96
C PHE A 201 -6.43 0.20 -9.32
N ALA A 202 -7.40 1.12 -9.30
CA ALA A 202 -7.23 2.43 -8.68
C ALA A 202 -7.01 2.32 -7.16
N LEU A 203 -7.76 1.44 -6.48
CA LEU A 203 -7.59 1.17 -5.05
C LEU A 203 -6.23 0.52 -4.76
N LEU A 204 -5.80 -0.44 -5.58
CA LEU A 204 -4.47 -1.06 -5.46
C LEU A 204 -3.37 0.00 -5.61
N ALA A 205 -3.41 0.82 -6.66
CA ALA A 205 -2.43 1.88 -6.87
C ALA A 205 -2.42 2.88 -5.69
N MET A 206 -3.58 3.28 -5.19
CA MET A 206 -3.70 4.17 -4.04
C MET A 206 -3.10 3.54 -2.77
N ILE A 207 -3.41 2.28 -2.47
CA ILE A 207 -2.90 1.57 -1.28
C ILE A 207 -1.39 1.39 -1.40
N SER A 208 -0.87 0.99 -2.57
CA SER A 208 0.55 0.88 -2.84
C SER A 208 1.26 2.22 -2.62
N TYR A 209 0.70 3.32 -3.14
CA TYR A 209 1.25 4.66 -2.91
C TYR A 209 1.29 5.01 -1.41
N LYS A 210 0.20 4.74 -0.68
CA LYS A 210 0.14 4.98 0.77
C LYS A 210 1.19 4.15 1.52
N ARG A 211 1.31 2.86 1.21
CA ARG A 211 2.27 1.94 1.85
C ARG A 211 3.72 2.39 1.63
N ALA A 212 4.09 2.71 0.39
CA ALA A 212 5.44 3.20 0.08
C ALA A 212 5.74 4.54 0.78
N SER A 213 4.75 5.44 0.84
CA SER A 213 4.88 6.72 1.55
C SER A 213 5.08 6.54 3.05
N ASN A 214 4.28 5.70 3.69
CA ASN A 214 4.41 5.38 5.11
C ASN A 214 5.77 4.72 5.40
N MET A 215 6.23 3.83 4.51
CA MET A 215 7.55 3.21 4.62
C MET A 215 8.68 4.25 4.56
N LEU A 216 8.61 5.21 3.64
CA LEU A 216 9.59 6.30 3.53
C LEU A 216 9.63 7.16 4.80
N ILE A 217 8.46 7.62 5.27
CA ILE A 217 8.35 8.47 6.45
C ILE A 217 8.80 7.73 7.72
N ALA A 218 8.36 6.48 7.92
CA ALA A 218 8.76 5.67 9.06
C ALA A 218 10.28 5.46 9.10
N ASN A 219 10.91 5.16 7.95
CA ASN A 219 12.37 5.03 7.87
C ASN A 219 13.10 6.34 8.23
N LEU A 220 12.57 7.49 7.80
CA LEU A 220 13.10 8.81 8.16
C LEU A 220 12.94 9.12 9.65
N GLN A 221 11.78 8.82 10.23
CA GLN A 221 11.51 9.00 11.66
C GLN A 221 12.41 8.10 12.52
N TYR A 222 12.55 6.82 12.17
CA TYR A 222 13.49 5.92 12.85
C TYR A 222 14.95 6.39 12.72
N ALA A 223 15.35 6.90 11.55
CA ALA A 223 16.68 7.48 11.38
C ALA A 223 16.89 8.74 12.23
N CYS A 224 15.87 9.58 12.44
CA CYS A 224 15.93 10.72 13.37
C CYS A 224 16.14 10.26 14.81
N VAL A 225 15.48 9.18 15.23
CA VAL A 225 15.66 8.57 16.56
C VAL A 225 17.08 8.01 16.72
N ASP A 226 17.58 7.26 15.75
CA ASP A 226 18.95 6.75 15.75
C ASP A 226 19.99 7.88 15.77
N GLN A 227 19.74 8.96 15.02
CA GLN A 227 20.62 10.12 15.01
C GLN A 227 20.64 10.85 16.36
N LYS A 228 19.49 11.00 17.03
CA LYS A 228 19.43 11.52 18.40
C LYS A 228 20.20 10.65 19.38
N ALA A 229 20.14 9.33 19.22
CA ALA A 229 20.87 8.40 20.08
C ALA A 229 22.40 8.47 19.89
N ARG A 230 22.90 8.93 18.72
CA ARG A 230 24.34 9.15 18.45
C ARG A 230 24.88 10.45 19.02
N TYR A 231 24.02 11.46 19.19
CA TYR A 231 24.36 12.74 19.82
C TYR A 231 23.57 12.93 21.12
N PRO A 232 23.68 12.01 22.10
CA PRO A 232 23.07 12.21 23.40
C PRO A 232 23.75 13.42 24.04
N THR A 233 22.95 14.38 24.49
CA THR A 233 23.43 15.59 25.16
C THR A 233 24.45 15.25 26.25
N ALA A 234 25.61 15.91 26.17
CA ALA A 234 26.33 16.37 27.35
C ALA A 234 25.48 17.43 28.09
#